data_AF-A0A7C6HV62-F1
#
_entry.id   AF-A0A7C6HV62-F1
#
_cell.length_a   1.000
_cell.length_b   1.000
_cell.length_c   1.000
_cell.angle_alpha   90.00
_cell.angle_beta   90.00
_cell.angle_gamma   90.00
#
_symmetry.space_group_name_H-M   'P 1'
#
loop_
_entity.id
_entity.type
_entity.pdbx_description
1 polymer ?
#
loop_
_entity_poly.entity_id
_entity_poly.type
_entity_poly.pdbx_seq_one_letter_code
_entity_poly.pdbx_strand_id
1 'polypeptide(L)'
;QSDNAVVLIPIWIVEKYKNYQELLRIFDKIIVYNANYCYHVNLNIELNNKYINDLFQQNNCNIRDFKEINVWGCQFSFGYYLSCNFIPFIFWEEGAGLLSRPEILEDIHFNTIREDHFYSIKEKGLFDGTSPCVIKHVCKLDAQVDNYCSDKVENFDVINHLKELDEEKQNIIIHFFLQGNKIDIPSNSTIFLTQHFANLSILSFEDQILIYQIVMDYFMKNKKVVFKPHPDDIMYYSELFPDCIIIKEKFPSELLPIIFTNQPNEIATISSTGIANLRKYYQKSFQLNTRYENDFKATHRYYITMHIIKNLMENVADSCIVNGLGANLLLLTRLNELCEFSLQLDIIEKSTITNETEYFIIDDITKDENLSEIKVKTLLENLPDKSKVIMINSKQDFCFHDTIDKTIWKNIVAIPIKKKKIKFDSEDFYAELKEEVIYFYSKEEKYKEKIKNMNVTKELDYTGIEISVTPMTDEQQRIKILEGILEATEKRLLYYIERVKQLEEVQKK
;
A
#
# COMPACT_ATOMS: atom_id res chain seq x y z
N GLN A 1 35.49 -28.22 12.07
CA GLN A 1 34.39 -28.55 12.99
C GLN A 1 33.34 -27.49 12.77
N SER A 2 32.14 -27.85 12.35
CA SER A 2 31.00 -26.93 12.41
C SER A 2 30.75 -26.62 13.89
N ASP A 3 30.61 -25.35 14.25
CA ASP A 3 30.17 -24.99 15.60
C ASP A 3 28.74 -25.52 15.80
N ASN A 4 28.45 -26.07 16.99
CA ASN A 4 27.10 -26.55 17.33
C ASN A 4 26.14 -25.35 17.42
N ALA A 5 24.97 -25.44 16.78
CA ALA A 5 23.95 -24.39 16.75
C ALA A 5 22.62 -24.87 17.36
N VAL A 6 22.03 -24.05 18.23
CA VAL A 6 20.72 -24.31 18.83
C VAL A 6 19.76 -23.21 18.40
N VAL A 7 18.58 -23.59 17.90
CA VAL A 7 17.53 -22.64 17.55
C VAL A 7 16.41 -22.67 18.60
N LEU A 8 16.03 -21.49 19.08
CA LEU A 8 14.90 -21.29 19.96
C LEU A 8 13.71 -20.80 19.11
N ILE A 9 12.62 -21.56 19.05
CA ILE A 9 11.44 -21.20 18.24
C ILE A 9 10.18 -21.06 19.09
N PRO A 10 9.33 -20.05 18.83
CA PRO A 10 8.11 -19.87 19.59
C PRO A 10 7.05 -20.93 19.24
N ILE A 11 6.14 -21.22 20.18
CA ILE A 11 5.06 -22.21 20.01
C ILE A 11 4.24 -21.96 18.73
N TRP A 12 3.94 -20.71 18.37
CA TRP A 12 3.16 -20.41 17.17
C TRP A 12 3.86 -20.80 15.87
N ILE A 13 5.20 -20.91 15.83
CA ILE A 13 5.92 -21.43 14.67
C ILE A 13 5.66 -22.94 14.51
N VAL A 14 5.57 -23.68 15.61
CA VAL A 14 5.20 -25.12 15.61
C VAL A 14 3.73 -25.31 15.22
N GLU A 15 2.87 -24.36 15.59
CA GLU A 15 1.48 -24.37 15.16
C GLU A 15 1.35 -24.13 13.65
N LYS A 16 2.11 -23.16 13.12
CA LYS A 16 2.11 -22.76 11.71
C LYS A 16 2.81 -23.77 10.78
N TYR A 17 3.95 -24.32 11.21
CA TYR A 17 4.76 -25.25 10.41
C TYR A 17 4.90 -26.59 11.14
N LYS A 18 4.04 -27.55 10.79
CA LYS A 18 4.02 -28.88 11.42
C LYS A 18 5.31 -29.68 11.17
N ASN A 19 6.03 -29.35 10.11
CA ASN A 19 7.35 -29.89 9.77
C ASN A 19 8.51 -29.14 10.43
N TYR A 20 8.30 -28.43 11.56
CA TYR A 20 9.35 -27.64 12.23
C TYR A 20 10.64 -28.45 12.54
N GLN A 21 10.53 -29.77 12.70
CA GLN A 21 11.67 -30.66 12.95
C GLN A 21 12.66 -30.71 11.79
N GLU A 22 12.26 -30.34 10.56
CA GLU A 22 13.17 -30.20 9.41
C GLU A 22 14.28 -29.17 9.66
N LEU A 23 14.11 -28.24 10.61
CA LEU A 23 15.16 -27.32 11.02
C LEU A 23 16.38 -28.04 11.60
N LEU A 24 16.26 -29.32 12.04
CA LEU A 24 17.41 -30.14 12.46
C LEU A 24 18.39 -30.46 11.34
N ARG A 25 18.04 -30.16 10.08
CA ARG A 25 18.96 -30.24 8.94
C ARG A 25 19.93 -29.04 8.88
N ILE A 26 19.63 -27.99 9.64
CA ILE A 26 20.41 -26.74 9.72
C ILE A 26 20.99 -26.57 11.13
N PHE A 27 20.21 -26.90 12.17
CA PHE A 27 20.57 -26.72 13.57
C PHE A 27 20.73 -28.06 14.28
N ASP A 28 21.60 -28.15 15.28
CA ASP A 28 21.83 -29.38 16.04
C ASP A 28 20.73 -29.65 17.08
N LYS A 29 20.01 -28.62 17.50
CA LYS A 29 18.90 -28.74 18.45
C LYS A 29 17.86 -27.65 18.24
N ILE A 30 16.60 -28.02 18.44
CA ILE A 30 15.46 -27.10 18.48
C ILE A 30 14.92 -27.08 19.90
N ILE A 31 14.74 -25.89 20.45
CA ILE A 31 14.04 -25.67 21.72
C ILE A 31 12.76 -24.88 21.41
N VAL A 32 11.61 -25.40 21.84
CA VAL A 32 10.31 -24.73 21.67
C VAL A 32 9.96 -23.99 22.95
N TYR A 33 9.48 -22.75 22.85
CA TYR A 33 9.13 -21.95 24.03
C TYR A 33 7.92 -21.04 23.80
N ASN A 34 7.26 -20.66 24.89
CA ASN A 34 6.30 -19.55 24.88
C ASN A 34 7.04 -18.21 24.87
N ALA A 35 7.10 -17.57 23.70
CA ALA A 35 7.71 -16.24 23.55
C ALA A 35 6.87 -15.12 24.17
N ASN A 36 5.56 -15.31 24.34
CA ASN A 36 4.65 -14.36 24.98
C ASN A 36 4.54 -14.58 26.50
N TYR A 37 5.37 -15.44 27.09
CA TYR A 37 5.32 -15.74 28.52
C TYR A 37 5.39 -14.48 29.37
N CYS A 38 6.25 -13.51 29.03
CA CYS A 38 6.33 -12.21 29.71
C CYS A 38 5.05 -11.34 29.63
N TYR A 39 4.06 -11.67 28.79
CA TYR A 39 2.83 -10.88 28.58
C TYR A 39 1.58 -11.44 29.28
N HIS A 40 1.57 -12.71 29.69
CA HIS A 40 0.40 -13.33 30.29
C HIS A 40 0.32 -13.04 31.79
N VAL A 41 -0.27 -11.89 32.12
CA VAL A 41 -0.85 -11.43 33.40
C VAL A 41 -0.38 -12.19 34.66
N ASN A 42 0.48 -11.52 35.44
CA ASN A 42 1.10 -11.89 36.74
C ASN A 42 2.52 -12.48 36.71
N LEU A 43 3.28 -12.32 35.62
CA LEU A 43 4.66 -12.81 35.56
C LEU A 43 5.68 -11.72 35.93
N ASN A 44 6.01 -11.73 37.23
CA ASN A 44 7.23 -11.18 37.82
C ASN A 44 8.46 -11.57 36.99
N ILE A 45 9.45 -10.66 36.87
CA ILE A 45 10.77 -10.91 36.25
C ILE A 45 11.35 -12.26 36.69
N GLU A 46 11.20 -12.60 37.96
CA GLU A 46 11.65 -13.86 38.54
C GLU A 46 10.99 -15.08 37.89
N LEU A 47 9.71 -14.98 37.51
CA LEU A 47 8.98 -16.08 36.88
C LEU A 47 9.37 -16.23 35.41
N ASN A 48 9.60 -15.13 34.67
CA ASN A 48 10.16 -15.20 33.31
C ASN A 48 11.58 -15.82 33.35
N ASN A 49 12.41 -15.37 34.29
CA ASN A 49 13.76 -15.91 34.46
C ASN A 49 13.73 -17.39 34.84
N LYS A 50 12.86 -17.78 35.78
CA LYS A 50 12.67 -19.17 36.16
C LYS A 50 12.24 -20.01 34.96
N TYR A 51 11.26 -19.57 34.19
CA TYR A 51 10.77 -20.28 33.01
C TYR A 51 11.87 -20.52 31.98
N ILE A 52 12.65 -19.49 31.63
CA ILE A 52 13.76 -19.65 30.67
C ILE A 52 14.88 -20.52 31.25
N ASN A 53 15.24 -20.35 32.53
CA ASN A 53 16.25 -21.21 33.17
C ASN A 53 15.83 -22.69 33.19
N ASP A 54 14.60 -22.98 33.61
CA ASP A 54 14.03 -24.32 33.63
C ASP A 54 14.03 -24.92 32.21
N LEU A 55 13.68 -24.12 31.19
CA LEU A 55 13.69 -24.53 29.79
C LEU A 55 15.10 -24.94 29.32
N PHE A 56 16.13 -24.14 29.60
CA PHE A 56 17.52 -24.47 29.23
C PHE A 56 18.04 -25.69 30.00
N GLN A 57 17.70 -25.79 31.30
CA GLN A 57 18.06 -26.94 32.13
C GLN A 57 17.43 -28.25 31.61
N GLN A 58 16.14 -28.25 31.30
CA GLN A 58 15.43 -29.40 30.73
C GLN A 58 16.02 -29.87 29.40
N ASN A 59 16.62 -28.94 28.64
CA ASN A 59 17.26 -29.22 27.37
C ASN A 59 18.77 -29.52 27.51
N ASN A 60 19.31 -29.65 28.73
CA ASN A 60 20.73 -29.86 28.99
C ASN A 60 21.62 -28.82 28.30
N CYS A 61 21.21 -27.56 28.33
CA CYS A 61 21.94 -26.42 27.77
C CYS A 61 22.19 -25.37 28.86
N ASN A 62 23.31 -24.66 28.75
CA ASN A 62 23.58 -23.48 29.56
C ASN A 62 23.77 -22.28 28.63
N ILE A 63 22.98 -21.23 28.84
CA ILE A 63 23.00 -20.03 28.00
C ILE A 63 24.38 -19.36 27.94
N ARG A 64 25.19 -19.50 29.01
CA ARG A 64 26.53 -18.89 29.08
C ARG A 64 27.60 -19.65 28.29
N ASP A 65 27.28 -20.84 27.78
CA ASP A 65 28.21 -21.64 27.00
C ASP A 65 28.19 -21.24 25.51
N PHE A 66 27.20 -20.45 25.09
CA PHE A 66 27.09 -19.97 23.71
C PHE A 66 28.08 -18.82 23.46
N LYS A 67 28.90 -18.98 22.41
CA LYS A 67 29.82 -17.92 21.95
C LYS A 67 29.08 -16.73 21.33
N GLU A 68 27.93 -17.01 20.71
CA GLU A 68 27.12 -16.04 19.99
C GLU A 68 25.64 -16.33 20.24
N ILE A 69 24.86 -15.27 20.50
CA ILE A 69 23.41 -15.34 20.74
C ILE A 69 22.75 -14.33 19.80
N ASN A 70 22.04 -14.83 18.79
CA ASN A 70 21.31 -14.02 17.81
C ASN A 70 19.83 -13.96 18.19
N VAL A 71 19.28 -12.75 18.30
CA VAL A 71 17.90 -12.54 18.79
C VAL A 71 17.11 -11.69 17.82
N TRP A 72 16.13 -12.32 17.18
CA TRP A 72 15.00 -11.64 16.52
C TRP A 72 13.87 -11.45 17.53
N GLY A 73 13.14 -10.34 17.45
CA GLY A 73 12.03 -10.06 18.36
C GLY A 73 12.49 -9.91 19.82
N CYS A 74 13.46 -9.03 20.07
CA CYS A 74 14.04 -8.83 21.40
C CYS A 74 13.02 -8.39 22.47
N GLN A 75 11.88 -7.83 22.06
CA GLN A 75 10.78 -7.45 22.95
C GLN A 75 10.11 -8.65 23.64
N PHE A 76 10.27 -9.86 23.12
CA PHE A 76 9.68 -11.08 23.69
C PHE A 76 10.46 -11.62 24.90
N SER A 77 9.92 -12.67 25.53
CA SER A 77 10.39 -13.25 26.80
C SER A 77 11.90 -13.55 26.85
N PHE A 78 12.49 -13.99 25.72
CA PHE A 78 13.91 -14.35 25.66
C PHE A 78 14.83 -13.14 25.63
N GLY A 79 14.54 -12.12 24.80
CA GLY A 79 15.32 -10.87 24.80
C GLY A 79 15.20 -10.12 26.13
N TYR A 80 14.01 -10.14 26.72
CA TYR A 80 13.79 -9.62 28.07
C TYR A 80 14.63 -10.36 29.14
N TYR A 81 14.68 -11.70 29.08
CA TYR A 81 15.52 -12.52 29.95
C TYR A 81 17.01 -12.16 29.82
N LEU A 82 17.53 -12.06 28.60
CA LEU A 82 18.93 -11.74 28.36
C LEU A 82 19.29 -10.36 28.95
N SER A 83 18.45 -9.36 28.71
CA SER A 83 18.63 -8.00 29.25
C SER A 83 18.56 -7.95 30.79
N CYS A 84 17.62 -8.68 31.41
CA CYS A 84 17.52 -8.77 32.87
C CYS A 84 18.71 -9.46 33.54
N ASN A 85 19.39 -10.38 32.84
CA ASN A 85 20.50 -11.17 33.38
C ASN A 85 21.87 -10.69 32.88
N PHE A 86 21.93 -9.54 32.21
CA PHE A 86 23.15 -8.95 31.64
C PHE A 86 23.92 -9.92 30.72
N ILE A 87 23.19 -10.69 29.92
CA ILE A 87 23.77 -11.65 28.97
C ILE A 87 23.95 -10.93 27.63
N PRO A 88 25.17 -10.82 27.08
CA PRO A 88 25.41 -10.16 25.80
C PRO A 88 24.75 -10.88 24.62
N PHE A 89 24.17 -10.13 23.67
CA PHE A 89 23.54 -10.70 22.48
C PHE A 89 23.60 -9.78 21.25
N ILE A 90 23.41 -10.36 20.06
CA ILE A 90 23.29 -9.67 18.78
C ILE A 90 21.81 -9.40 18.52
N PHE A 91 21.48 -8.12 18.33
CA PHE A 91 20.13 -7.67 18.04
C PHE A 91 19.86 -7.74 16.55
N TRP A 92 18.85 -8.51 16.15
CA TRP A 92 18.36 -8.53 14.78
C TRP A 92 17.06 -7.74 14.66
N GLU A 93 16.94 -6.93 13.61
CA GLU A 93 15.68 -6.26 13.32
C GLU A 93 14.55 -7.28 13.06
N GLU A 94 13.32 -6.94 13.46
CA GLU A 94 12.16 -7.81 13.26
C GLU A 94 11.68 -7.78 11.80
N GLY A 95 11.80 -6.62 11.16
CA GLY A 95 11.45 -6.39 9.77
C GLY A 95 12.27 -5.26 9.17
N ALA A 96 12.40 -5.27 7.84
CA ALA A 96 13.26 -4.35 7.12
C ALA A 96 12.93 -2.88 7.44
N GLY A 97 13.90 -2.17 8.01
CA GLY A 97 13.78 -0.75 8.32
C GLY A 97 13.10 -0.44 9.65
N LEU A 98 12.79 -1.44 10.48
CA LEU A 98 12.15 -1.22 11.79
C LEU A 98 13.15 -0.78 12.86
N LEU A 99 14.44 -1.09 12.70
CA LEU A 99 15.46 -0.71 13.67
C LEU A 99 15.56 0.82 13.84
N SER A 100 15.45 1.57 12.75
CA SER A 100 15.43 3.04 12.79
C SER A 100 14.05 3.65 13.00
N ARG A 101 13.01 2.82 13.14
CA ARG A 101 11.59 3.22 13.32
C ARG A 101 10.93 2.38 14.43
N PRO A 102 11.50 2.36 15.65
CA PRO A 102 11.01 1.53 16.74
C PRO A 102 9.58 1.87 17.15
N GLU A 103 9.11 3.10 16.89
CA GLU A 103 7.74 3.56 17.16
C GLU A 103 6.68 2.67 16.51
N ILE A 104 6.97 2.10 15.33
CA ILE A 104 6.04 1.18 14.65
C ILE A 104 5.83 -0.09 15.48
N LEU A 105 6.92 -0.66 16.02
CA LEU A 105 6.83 -1.84 16.89
C LEU A 105 6.20 -1.49 18.23
N GLU A 106 6.51 -0.32 18.77
CA GLU A 106 5.90 0.17 20.00
C GLU A 106 4.38 0.29 19.87
N ASP A 107 3.88 0.90 18.80
CA ASP A 107 2.44 1.08 18.56
C ASP A 107 1.69 -0.26 18.43
N ILE A 108 2.31 -1.23 17.76
CA ILE A 108 1.77 -2.60 17.65
C ILE A 108 1.64 -3.26 19.03
N HIS A 109 2.65 -3.08 19.89
CA HIS A 109 2.69 -3.75 21.19
C HIS A 109 1.87 -3.01 22.25
N PHE A 110 1.80 -1.68 22.21
CA PHE A 110 1.09 -0.86 23.21
C PHE A 110 -0.36 -1.30 23.41
N ASN A 111 -1.03 -1.70 22.32
CA ASN A 111 -2.43 -2.15 22.36
C ASN A 111 -2.61 -3.65 22.66
N THR A 112 -1.54 -4.43 22.67
CA THR A 112 -1.59 -5.90 22.78
C THR A 112 -1.01 -6.43 24.09
N ILE A 113 -0.17 -5.67 24.78
CA ILE A 113 0.44 -6.05 26.05
C ILE A 113 0.04 -5.09 27.17
N ARG A 114 0.15 -5.53 28.44
CA ARG A 114 -0.13 -4.64 29.57
C ARG A 114 0.88 -3.49 29.61
N GLU A 115 0.39 -2.33 30.02
CA GLU A 115 1.15 -1.07 30.06
C GLU A 115 2.45 -1.17 30.88
N ASP A 116 2.43 -1.83 32.04
CA ASP A 116 3.62 -2.01 32.89
C ASP A 116 4.71 -2.86 32.20
N HIS A 117 4.32 -3.89 31.46
CA HIS A 117 5.24 -4.70 30.68
C HIS A 117 5.80 -3.94 29.48
N PHE A 118 4.96 -3.16 28.79
CA PHE A 118 5.39 -2.30 27.68
C PHE A 118 6.51 -1.36 28.11
N TYR A 119 6.31 -0.60 29.19
CA TYR A 119 7.34 0.33 29.67
C TYR A 119 8.59 -0.40 30.15
N SER A 120 8.47 -1.58 30.80
CA SER A 120 9.64 -2.35 31.22
C SER A 120 10.50 -2.83 30.04
N ILE A 121 9.89 -3.19 28.91
CA ILE A 121 10.58 -3.59 27.68
C ILE A 121 11.23 -2.39 27.02
N LYS A 122 10.50 -1.26 26.97
CA LYS A 122 10.98 -0.01 26.41
C LYS A 122 12.18 0.54 27.18
N GLU A 123 12.12 0.58 28.51
CA GLU A 123 13.23 1.01 29.38
C GLU A 123 14.49 0.17 29.20
N LYS A 124 14.34 -1.09 28.78
CA LYS A 124 15.46 -1.99 28.49
C LYS A 124 16.03 -1.84 27.08
N GLY A 125 15.47 -0.98 26.24
CA GLY A 125 15.94 -0.76 24.88
C GLY A 125 15.75 -1.98 23.97
N LEU A 126 14.64 -2.71 24.14
CA LEU A 126 14.38 -3.95 23.41
C LEU A 126 13.55 -3.76 22.13
N PHE A 127 12.94 -2.58 21.95
CA PHE A 127 12.29 -2.19 20.69
C PHE A 127 13.28 -1.61 19.67
N ASP A 128 14.29 -0.89 20.15
CA ASP A 128 15.25 -0.11 19.34
C ASP A 128 16.69 -0.66 19.41
N GLY A 129 16.91 -1.68 20.24
CA GLY A 129 18.23 -2.27 20.45
C GLY A 129 19.19 -1.41 21.25
N THR A 130 18.73 -0.42 22.02
CA THR A 130 19.58 0.42 22.89
C THR A 130 19.98 -0.27 24.20
N SER A 131 19.55 -1.53 24.41
CA SER A 131 19.92 -2.31 25.60
C SER A 131 21.45 -2.35 25.78
N PRO A 132 21.98 -2.18 27.01
CA PRO A 132 23.43 -2.26 27.26
C PRO A 132 24.02 -3.66 27.00
N CYS A 133 23.16 -4.67 26.85
CA CYS A 133 23.53 -6.04 26.53
C CYS A 133 23.70 -6.27 25.03
N VAL A 134 23.26 -5.35 24.17
CA VAL A 134 23.41 -5.47 22.72
C VAL A 134 24.87 -5.18 22.36
N ILE A 135 25.54 -6.17 21.77
CA ILE A 135 26.94 -6.02 21.34
C ILE A 135 27.07 -5.62 19.87
N LYS A 136 26.02 -5.85 19.08
CA LYS A 136 25.97 -5.62 17.63
C LYS A 136 24.52 -5.58 17.16
N HIS A 137 24.24 -4.75 16.17
CA HIS A 137 22.96 -4.70 15.45
C HIS A 137 23.11 -5.34 14.07
N VAL A 138 22.11 -6.10 13.66
CA VAL A 138 22.01 -6.65 12.31
C VAL A 138 20.70 -6.21 11.69
N CYS A 139 20.78 -5.49 10.58
CA CYS A 139 19.61 -4.98 9.88
C CYS A 139 19.91 -4.78 8.39
N LYS A 140 18.85 -4.59 7.62
CA LYS A 140 18.94 -4.18 6.23
C LYS A 140 19.15 -2.67 6.16
N LEU A 141 20.39 -2.25 5.89
CA LEU A 141 20.78 -0.83 5.93
C LEU A 141 20.04 0.02 4.89
N ASP A 142 19.82 -0.50 3.68
CA ASP A 142 19.14 0.23 2.59
C ASP A 142 17.63 0.41 2.83
N ALA A 143 17.08 -0.16 3.92
CA ALA A 143 15.69 -0.01 4.34
C ALA A 143 15.51 0.94 5.54
N GLN A 144 16.59 1.39 6.18
CA GLN A 144 16.51 2.33 7.32
C GLN A 144 16.25 3.76 6.83
N VAL A 145 15.85 4.65 7.75
CA VAL A 145 15.69 6.09 7.45
C VAL A 145 17.03 6.72 7.06
N ASP A 146 16.97 7.75 6.21
CA ASP A 146 18.16 8.46 5.75
C ASP A 146 18.99 8.99 6.95
N ASN A 147 20.31 8.78 6.90
CA ASN A 147 21.28 9.10 7.95
C ASN A 147 21.23 8.22 9.21
N TYR A 148 20.53 7.08 9.20
CA TYR A 148 20.73 6.07 10.24
C TYR A 148 22.19 5.62 10.26
N CYS A 149 22.87 5.85 11.38
CA CYS A 149 24.27 5.49 11.58
C CYS A 149 24.45 4.94 13.00
N SER A 150 25.07 3.76 13.10
CA SER A 150 25.42 3.12 14.37
C SER A 150 26.81 2.49 14.23
N ASP A 151 27.66 2.67 15.25
CA ASP A 151 29.05 2.22 15.23
C ASP A 151 29.22 0.69 15.19
N LYS A 152 28.13 -0.07 15.41
CA LYS A 152 28.14 -1.53 15.51
C LYS A 152 27.01 -2.20 14.71
N VAL A 153 26.70 -1.66 13.53
CA VAL A 153 25.68 -2.23 12.65
C VAL A 153 26.30 -3.07 11.53
N GLU A 154 25.73 -4.25 11.28
CA GLU A 154 26.00 -5.08 10.12
C GLU A 154 24.82 -5.11 9.17
N ASN A 155 25.12 -4.98 7.87
CA ASN A 155 24.11 -5.07 6.83
C ASN A 155 23.74 -6.53 6.54
N PHE A 156 22.47 -6.87 6.66
CA PHE A 156 21.94 -8.17 6.27
C PHE A 156 20.72 -8.03 5.36
N ASP A 157 20.91 -8.35 4.08
CA ASP A 157 19.79 -8.55 3.14
C ASP A 157 19.57 -10.05 2.96
N VAL A 158 18.48 -10.55 3.54
CA VAL A 158 18.14 -11.99 3.51
C VAL A 158 18.06 -12.55 2.10
N ILE A 159 17.61 -11.77 1.11
CA ILE A 159 17.45 -12.27 -0.25
C ILE A 159 18.81 -12.39 -0.96
N ASN A 160 19.73 -11.45 -0.71
CA ASN A 160 21.10 -11.58 -1.22
C ASN A 160 21.77 -12.83 -0.65
N HIS A 161 21.70 -13.01 0.66
CA HIS A 161 22.27 -14.19 1.33
C HIS A 161 21.63 -15.49 0.82
N LEU A 162 20.30 -15.53 0.66
CA LEU A 162 19.61 -16.69 0.09
C LEU A 162 20.12 -17.05 -1.31
N LYS A 163 20.40 -16.05 -2.16
CA LYS A 163 20.93 -16.26 -3.52
C LYS A 163 22.39 -16.70 -3.54
N GLU A 164 23.17 -16.32 -2.54
CA GLU A 164 24.58 -16.70 -2.39
C GLU A 164 24.76 -18.12 -1.82
N LEU A 165 23.76 -18.65 -1.13
CA LEU A 165 23.76 -20.04 -0.68
C LEU A 165 23.89 -21.01 -1.87
N ASP A 166 24.62 -22.10 -1.65
CA ASP A 166 24.64 -23.21 -2.59
C ASP A 166 23.25 -23.84 -2.75
N GLU A 167 23.05 -24.54 -3.88
CA GLU A 167 21.75 -25.13 -4.24
C GLU A 167 21.25 -26.13 -3.19
N GLU A 168 22.17 -26.85 -2.52
CA GLU A 168 21.82 -27.78 -1.45
C GLU A 168 21.16 -27.07 -0.27
N LYS A 169 21.78 -25.99 0.24
CA LYS A 169 21.23 -25.19 1.34
C LYS A 169 19.96 -24.45 0.92
N GLN A 170 19.90 -23.91 -0.29
CA GLN A 170 18.67 -23.32 -0.82
C GLN A 170 17.54 -24.34 -0.81
N ASN A 171 17.80 -25.57 -1.28
CA ASN A 171 16.80 -26.63 -1.31
C ASN A 171 16.36 -27.06 0.10
N ILE A 172 17.23 -27.05 1.11
CA ILE A 172 16.82 -27.30 2.51
C ILE A 172 15.83 -26.22 2.98
N ILE A 173 16.11 -24.95 2.71
CA ILE A 173 15.22 -23.83 3.10
C ILE A 173 13.90 -23.90 2.32
N ILE A 174 13.94 -24.10 1.01
CA ILE A 174 12.74 -24.28 0.18
C ILE A 174 11.94 -25.49 0.66
N HIS A 175 12.61 -26.58 1.04
CA HIS A 175 11.94 -27.76 1.57
C HIS A 175 11.18 -27.48 2.85
N PHE A 176 11.72 -26.66 3.73
CA PHE A 176 11.04 -26.26 4.95
C PHE A 176 9.69 -25.57 4.68
N PHE A 177 9.65 -24.64 3.72
CA PHE A 177 8.44 -23.84 3.46
C PHE A 177 7.49 -24.43 2.41
N LEU A 178 8.03 -25.12 1.41
CA LEU A 178 7.33 -25.59 0.21
C LEU A 178 7.40 -27.11 0.01
N GLN A 179 7.93 -27.86 0.98
CA GLN A 179 8.11 -29.32 0.90
C GLN A 179 8.94 -29.77 -0.31
N GLY A 180 9.81 -28.89 -0.81
CA GLY A 180 10.79 -29.15 -1.87
C GLY A 180 10.27 -28.80 -3.26
N ASN A 181 9.03 -28.33 -3.37
CA ASN A 181 8.44 -27.97 -4.65
C ASN A 181 8.83 -26.55 -5.04
N LYS A 182 9.53 -26.42 -6.17
CA LYS A 182 9.58 -25.15 -6.90
C LYS A 182 8.22 -24.91 -7.53
N ILE A 183 7.85 -23.63 -7.64
CA ILE A 183 6.57 -23.21 -8.21
C ILE A 183 6.77 -23.00 -9.70
N ASP A 184 5.99 -23.74 -10.50
CA ASP A 184 5.97 -23.54 -11.94
C ASP A 184 4.97 -22.45 -12.32
N ILE A 185 5.46 -21.47 -13.07
CA ILE A 185 4.68 -20.35 -13.56
C ILE A 185 5.07 -20.05 -15.02
N PRO A 186 4.18 -19.42 -15.80
CA PRO A 186 4.52 -18.94 -17.13
C PRO A 186 5.68 -17.95 -17.10
N SER A 187 6.58 -18.05 -18.08
CA SER A 187 7.59 -17.03 -18.35
C SER A 187 6.94 -15.66 -18.60
N ASN A 188 7.62 -14.57 -18.24
CA ASN A 188 7.14 -13.19 -18.38
C ASN A 188 5.83 -12.90 -17.62
N SER A 189 5.62 -13.58 -16.49
CA SER A 189 4.51 -13.32 -15.59
C SER A 189 4.76 -12.11 -14.68
N THR A 190 3.66 -11.60 -14.12
CA THR A 190 3.65 -10.59 -13.07
C THR A 190 3.18 -11.25 -11.77
N ILE A 191 4.06 -11.30 -10.75
CA ILE A 191 3.65 -11.75 -9.41
C ILE A 191 2.90 -10.61 -8.74
N PHE A 192 1.63 -10.82 -8.39
CA PHE A 192 0.82 -9.83 -7.70
C PHE A 192 0.69 -10.20 -6.22
N LEU A 193 1.32 -9.42 -5.35
CA LEU A 193 1.20 -9.55 -3.90
C LEU A 193 -0.12 -8.93 -3.44
N THR A 194 -0.90 -9.68 -2.67
CA THR A 194 -2.15 -9.17 -2.09
C THR A 194 -1.94 -8.70 -0.65
N GLN A 195 -2.90 -7.92 -0.19
CA GLN A 195 -3.07 -7.48 1.18
C GLN A 195 -4.50 -7.77 1.63
N HIS A 196 -4.64 -8.15 2.90
CA HIS A 196 -5.89 -8.54 3.55
C HIS A 196 -6.63 -7.29 4.10
N PHE A 197 -7.00 -6.37 3.21
CA PHE A 197 -7.56 -5.05 3.58
C PHE A 197 -8.78 -5.15 4.50
N ALA A 198 -9.69 -6.09 4.24
CA ALA A 198 -10.90 -6.30 5.03
C ALA A 198 -10.57 -6.80 6.45
N ASN A 199 -9.64 -7.75 6.58
CA ASN A 199 -9.16 -8.23 7.86
C ASN A 199 -8.44 -7.12 8.67
N LEU A 200 -7.79 -6.15 7.99
CA LEU A 200 -7.19 -4.97 8.61
C LEU A 200 -8.20 -3.84 8.88
N SER A 201 -9.49 -4.01 8.53
CA SER A 201 -10.53 -2.98 8.62
C SER A 201 -10.22 -1.70 7.82
N ILE A 202 -9.41 -1.82 6.76
CA ILE A 202 -9.07 -0.71 5.85
C ILE A 202 -10.18 -0.53 4.80
N LEU A 203 -10.70 -1.63 4.26
CA LEU A 203 -11.80 -1.67 3.29
C LEU A 203 -12.89 -2.64 3.76
N SER A 204 -14.10 -2.53 3.21
CA SER A 204 -15.07 -3.63 3.32
C SER A 204 -14.61 -4.82 2.47
N PHE A 205 -15.24 -5.99 2.66
CA PHE A 205 -14.96 -7.15 1.83
C PHE A 205 -15.30 -6.91 0.35
N GLU A 206 -16.42 -6.26 0.08
CA GLU A 206 -16.88 -5.86 -1.26
C GLU A 206 -15.92 -4.86 -1.90
N ASP A 207 -15.45 -3.87 -1.14
CA ASP A 207 -14.47 -2.89 -1.61
C ASP A 207 -13.09 -3.54 -1.86
N GLN A 208 -12.71 -4.56 -1.10
CA GLN A 208 -11.52 -5.37 -1.38
C GLN A 208 -11.67 -6.15 -2.70
N ILE A 209 -12.84 -6.71 -3.01
CA ILE A 209 -13.07 -7.33 -4.32
C ILE A 209 -12.95 -6.29 -5.43
N LEU A 210 -13.65 -5.16 -5.28
CA LEU A 210 -13.73 -4.12 -6.29
C LEU A 210 -12.36 -3.48 -6.59
N ILE A 211 -11.53 -3.22 -5.58
CA ILE A 211 -10.20 -2.63 -5.78
C ILE A 211 -9.29 -3.56 -6.60
N TYR A 212 -9.31 -4.87 -6.35
CA TYR A 212 -8.54 -5.82 -7.16
C TYR A 212 -9.11 -5.93 -8.58
N GLN A 213 -10.43 -5.97 -8.76
CA GLN A 213 -11.05 -5.97 -10.10
C GLN A 213 -10.63 -4.73 -10.91
N ILE A 214 -10.70 -3.53 -10.32
CA ILE A 214 -10.29 -2.27 -10.98
C ILE A 214 -8.81 -2.32 -11.34
N VAL A 215 -7.93 -2.75 -10.43
CA VAL A 215 -6.49 -2.81 -10.71
C VAL A 215 -6.19 -3.79 -11.85
N MET A 216 -6.89 -4.93 -11.87
CA MET A 216 -6.75 -5.92 -12.92
C MET A 216 -7.20 -5.39 -14.29
N ASP A 217 -8.32 -4.68 -14.34
CA ASP A 217 -8.88 -4.10 -15.56
C ASP A 217 -8.01 -2.99 -16.17
N TYR A 218 -7.39 -2.16 -15.33
CA TYR A 218 -6.60 -1.02 -15.79
C TYR A 218 -5.12 -1.33 -15.99
N PHE A 219 -4.48 -1.98 -15.03
CA PHE A 219 -3.01 -2.06 -14.95
C PHE A 219 -2.43 -3.43 -15.29
N MET A 220 -3.26 -4.48 -15.24
CA MET A 220 -2.83 -5.86 -15.50
C MET A 220 -3.44 -6.46 -16.75
N LYS A 221 -4.19 -5.67 -17.54
CA LYS A 221 -4.74 -6.12 -18.82
C LYS A 221 -3.64 -6.64 -19.73
N ASN A 222 -3.87 -7.81 -20.34
CA ASN A 222 -2.93 -8.53 -21.21
C ASN A 222 -1.64 -9.05 -20.52
N LYS A 223 -1.56 -9.01 -19.18
CA LYS A 223 -0.45 -9.63 -18.43
C LYS A 223 -0.84 -11.02 -17.94
N LYS A 224 0.15 -11.91 -17.84
CA LYS A 224 -0.01 -13.21 -17.17
C LYS A 224 0.19 -13.00 -15.67
N VAL A 225 -0.89 -12.86 -14.93
CA VAL A 225 -0.84 -12.55 -13.49
C VAL A 225 -0.81 -13.83 -12.67
N VAL A 226 0.09 -13.84 -11.68
CA VAL A 226 0.20 -14.88 -10.66
C VAL A 226 -0.03 -14.21 -9.31
N PHE A 227 -1.17 -14.46 -8.67
CA PHE A 227 -1.44 -13.96 -7.33
C PHE A 227 -0.65 -14.75 -6.29
N LYS A 228 -0.03 -14.02 -5.36
CA LYS A 228 0.48 -14.53 -4.09
C LYS A 228 -0.36 -13.89 -2.97
N PRO A 229 -1.43 -14.56 -2.52
CA PRO A 229 -2.25 -14.04 -1.45
C PRO A 229 -1.47 -13.90 -0.14
N HIS A 230 -1.83 -12.88 0.65
CA HIS A 230 -1.38 -12.80 2.04
C HIS A 230 -1.87 -14.03 2.83
N PRO A 231 -1.08 -14.62 3.75
CA PRO A 231 -1.46 -15.82 4.49
C PRO A 231 -2.80 -15.75 5.24
N ASP A 232 -3.22 -14.56 5.63
CA ASP A 232 -4.43 -14.26 6.38
C ASP A 232 -5.56 -13.66 5.51
N ASP A 233 -5.34 -13.55 4.20
CA ASP A 233 -6.35 -13.10 3.25
C ASP A 233 -7.33 -14.23 2.94
N ILE A 234 -8.63 -13.98 3.16
CA ILE A 234 -9.70 -14.99 3.02
C ILE A 234 -10.36 -14.98 1.63
N MET A 235 -9.87 -14.14 0.72
CA MET A 235 -10.44 -13.94 -0.61
C MET A 235 -10.33 -15.18 -1.53
N TYR A 236 -11.36 -15.39 -2.35
CA TYR A 236 -11.48 -16.47 -3.34
C TYR A 236 -10.92 -16.07 -4.72
N TYR A 237 -9.65 -15.66 -4.78
CA TYR A 237 -9.04 -15.15 -6.02
C TYR A 237 -9.17 -16.06 -7.25
N SER A 238 -9.23 -17.38 -7.07
CA SER A 238 -9.39 -18.33 -8.18
C SER A 238 -10.74 -18.23 -8.90
N GLU A 239 -11.79 -17.79 -8.21
CA GLU A 239 -13.12 -17.61 -8.81
C GLU A 239 -13.28 -16.20 -9.39
N LEU A 240 -12.71 -15.19 -8.72
CA LEU A 240 -12.71 -13.79 -9.20
C LEU A 240 -11.87 -13.59 -10.46
N PHE A 241 -10.75 -14.31 -10.57
CA PHE A 241 -9.76 -14.16 -11.63
C PHE A 241 -9.42 -15.53 -12.25
N PRO A 242 -10.35 -16.15 -13.00
CA PRO A 242 -10.20 -17.53 -13.49
C PRO A 242 -9.04 -17.71 -14.48
N ASP A 243 -8.63 -16.63 -15.15
CA ASP A 243 -7.49 -16.64 -16.09
C ASP A 243 -6.14 -16.41 -15.39
N CYS A 244 -6.12 -16.23 -14.07
CA CYS A 244 -4.92 -16.00 -13.27
C CYS A 244 -4.49 -17.26 -12.49
N ILE A 245 -3.19 -17.33 -12.17
CA ILE A 245 -2.64 -18.43 -11.35
C ILE A 245 -2.59 -17.98 -9.89
N ILE A 246 -2.99 -18.84 -8.96
CA ILE A 246 -2.97 -18.53 -7.52
C ILE A 246 -1.96 -19.42 -6.81
N ILE A 247 -0.96 -18.82 -6.17
CA ILE A 247 0.00 -19.50 -5.29
C ILE A 247 -0.64 -19.66 -3.92
N LYS A 248 -1.18 -20.85 -3.63
CA LYS A 248 -1.93 -21.13 -2.38
C LYS A 248 -0.99 -21.41 -1.21
N GLU A 249 0.26 -21.76 -1.49
CA GLU A 249 1.26 -22.12 -0.50
C GLU A 249 1.60 -20.91 0.38
N LYS A 250 1.70 -21.16 1.69
CA LYS A 250 2.06 -20.14 2.69
C LYS A 250 3.57 -20.18 2.93
N PHE A 251 4.26 -19.14 2.49
CA PHE A 251 5.70 -18.97 2.68
C PHE A 251 6.07 -17.48 2.68
N PRO A 252 7.22 -17.10 3.28
CA PRO A 252 7.72 -15.72 3.28
C PRO A 252 8.00 -15.20 1.87
N SER A 253 7.58 -13.97 1.57
CA SER A 253 7.73 -13.39 0.23
C SER A 253 9.20 -13.25 -0.19
N GLU A 254 10.13 -13.19 0.76
CA GLU A 254 11.59 -13.20 0.56
C GLU A 254 12.09 -14.42 -0.23
N LEU A 255 11.33 -15.51 -0.28
CA LEU A 255 11.69 -16.71 -1.06
C LEU A 255 11.32 -16.60 -2.54
N LEU A 256 10.43 -15.67 -2.92
CA LEU A 256 9.98 -15.51 -4.31
C LEU A 256 11.14 -15.47 -5.32
N PRO A 257 12.29 -14.83 -5.06
CA PRO A 257 13.40 -14.78 -6.01
C PRO A 257 14.15 -16.11 -6.26
N ILE A 258 13.88 -17.18 -5.51
CA ILE A 258 14.59 -18.48 -5.64
C ILE A 258 13.69 -19.71 -5.82
N ILE A 259 12.36 -19.56 -5.65
CA ILE A 259 11.41 -20.69 -5.64
C ILE A 259 10.81 -21.01 -7.01
N PHE A 260 10.96 -20.14 -8.01
CA PHE A 260 10.34 -20.36 -9.31
C PHE A 260 11.22 -21.18 -10.24
N THR A 261 10.61 -22.04 -11.05
CA THR A 261 11.28 -22.71 -12.19
C THR A 261 11.61 -21.70 -13.28
N ASN A 262 10.69 -20.76 -13.54
CA ASN A 262 10.83 -19.66 -14.48
C ASN A 262 10.77 -18.33 -13.73
N GLN A 263 11.80 -17.49 -13.87
CA GLN A 263 11.85 -16.20 -13.19
C GLN A 263 10.72 -15.27 -13.68
N PRO A 264 9.87 -14.73 -12.78
CA PRO A 264 8.90 -13.70 -13.14
C PRO A 264 9.60 -12.43 -13.61
N ASN A 265 8.96 -11.69 -14.52
CA ASN A 265 9.52 -10.45 -15.06
C ASN A 265 9.22 -9.24 -14.17
N GLU A 266 8.01 -9.23 -13.60
CA GLU A 266 7.46 -8.11 -12.87
C GLU A 266 6.90 -8.55 -11.52
N ILE A 267 7.02 -7.68 -10.52
CA ILE A 267 6.29 -7.80 -9.26
C ILE A 267 5.34 -6.62 -9.09
N ALA A 268 4.13 -6.88 -8.61
CA ALA A 268 3.07 -5.90 -8.46
C ALA A 268 2.44 -5.96 -7.06
N THR A 269 1.98 -4.81 -6.56
CA THR A 269 1.13 -4.73 -5.37
C THR A 269 0.30 -3.45 -5.42
N ILE A 270 -0.81 -3.41 -4.67
CA ILE A 270 -1.45 -2.12 -4.33
C ILE A 270 -0.58 -1.37 -3.32
N SER A 271 -0.40 -1.91 -2.11
CA SER A 271 0.29 -1.19 -1.02
C SER A 271 1.04 -2.10 -0.03
N SER A 272 1.37 -3.34 -0.41
CA SER A 272 2.11 -4.28 0.46
C SER A 272 3.52 -3.79 0.78
N THR A 273 3.90 -3.80 2.05
CA THR A 273 5.26 -3.50 2.52
C THR A 273 6.30 -4.51 2.03
N GLY A 274 5.89 -5.75 1.76
CA GLY A 274 6.78 -6.82 1.29
C GLY A 274 7.47 -6.51 -0.04
N ILE A 275 6.88 -5.64 -0.88
CA ILE A 275 7.48 -5.28 -2.18
C ILE A 275 8.80 -4.50 -2.04
N ALA A 276 9.00 -3.78 -0.93
CA ALA A 276 10.21 -2.99 -0.70
C ALA A 276 11.46 -3.87 -0.70
N ASN A 277 11.35 -5.08 -0.15
CA ASN A 277 12.44 -6.05 -0.16
C ASN A 277 12.67 -6.69 -1.52
N LEU A 278 11.64 -6.73 -2.38
CA LEU A 278 11.63 -7.57 -3.57
C LEU A 278 11.93 -6.82 -4.87
N ARG A 279 11.54 -5.54 -4.97
CA ARG A 279 11.57 -4.77 -6.23
C ARG A 279 12.89 -4.85 -7.01
N LYS A 280 14.04 -4.86 -6.31
CA LYS A 280 15.38 -4.88 -6.94
C LYS A 280 15.73 -6.22 -7.59
N TYR A 281 14.97 -7.27 -7.35
CA TYR A 281 15.19 -8.61 -7.88
C TYR A 281 14.30 -8.95 -9.08
N TYR A 282 13.48 -8.00 -9.53
CA TYR A 282 12.63 -8.11 -10.72
C TYR A 282 13.02 -7.03 -11.71
N GLN A 283 12.78 -7.26 -13.00
CA GLN A 283 13.10 -6.26 -14.03
C GLN A 283 12.17 -5.05 -13.93
N LYS A 284 10.91 -5.28 -13.51
CA LYS A 284 9.89 -4.26 -13.36
C LYS A 284 9.18 -4.41 -12.02
N SER A 285 8.72 -3.28 -11.48
CA SER A 285 7.87 -3.25 -10.30
C SER A 285 6.71 -2.29 -10.50
N PHE A 286 5.49 -2.77 -10.24
CA PHE A 286 4.29 -1.96 -10.19
C PHE A 286 3.84 -1.80 -8.73
N GLN A 287 3.61 -0.57 -8.30
CA GLN A 287 3.15 -0.29 -6.95
C GLN A 287 2.28 0.96 -6.95
N LEU A 288 1.15 0.87 -6.24
CA LEU A 288 0.33 2.01 -5.82
C LEU A 288 0.68 2.33 -4.34
N ASN A 289 -0.22 2.95 -3.58
CA ASN A 289 0.06 3.27 -2.17
C ASN A 289 -1.23 3.30 -1.35
N THR A 290 -1.09 3.54 -0.05
CA THR A 290 -2.22 3.68 0.88
C THR A 290 -3.20 4.79 0.50
N ARG A 291 -2.73 5.81 -0.23
CA ARG A 291 -3.61 6.81 -0.81
C ARG A 291 -4.57 6.20 -1.83
N TYR A 292 -4.10 5.27 -2.67
CA TYR A 292 -4.96 4.57 -3.63
C TYR A 292 -6.07 3.76 -2.96
N GLU A 293 -5.84 3.17 -1.78
CA GLU A 293 -6.88 2.47 -1.01
C GLU A 293 -8.12 3.36 -0.77
N ASN A 294 -7.92 4.68 -0.65
CA ASN A 294 -8.98 5.66 -0.46
C ASN A 294 -9.55 6.22 -1.77
N ASP A 295 -8.72 6.26 -2.82
CA ASP A 295 -9.03 6.93 -4.09
C ASP A 295 -9.45 5.96 -5.21
N PHE A 296 -9.39 4.63 -5.00
CA PHE A 296 -9.53 3.65 -6.09
C PHE A 296 -10.85 3.74 -6.85
N LYS A 297 -11.95 4.11 -6.19
CA LYS A 297 -13.25 4.34 -6.86
C LYS A 297 -13.21 5.49 -7.87
N ALA A 298 -12.28 6.44 -7.71
CA ALA A 298 -12.06 7.52 -8.65
C ALA A 298 -11.18 7.12 -9.86
N THR A 299 -10.71 5.86 -9.97
CA THR A 299 -9.83 5.42 -11.07
C THR A 299 -10.41 5.73 -12.45
N HIS A 300 -11.72 5.59 -12.65
CA HIS A 300 -12.37 5.95 -13.92
C HIS A 300 -12.18 7.42 -14.26
N ARG A 301 -12.32 8.31 -13.27
CA ARG A 301 -12.12 9.75 -13.47
C ARG A 301 -10.67 10.09 -13.78
N TYR A 302 -9.73 9.51 -13.04
CA TYR A 302 -8.31 9.68 -13.32
C TYR A 302 -7.93 9.15 -14.72
N TYR A 303 -8.52 8.05 -15.15
CA TYR A 303 -8.32 7.51 -16.50
C TYR A 303 -8.86 8.43 -17.60
N ILE A 304 -10.06 8.98 -17.44
CA ILE A 304 -10.62 9.96 -18.39
C ILE A 304 -9.81 11.26 -18.38
N THR A 305 -9.27 11.69 -17.23
CA THR A 305 -8.33 12.82 -17.14
C THR A 305 -7.11 12.62 -18.05
N MET A 306 -6.56 11.41 -18.13
CA MET A 306 -5.45 11.12 -19.05
C MET A 306 -5.85 11.22 -20.52
N HIS A 307 -7.08 10.81 -20.86
CA HIS A 307 -7.63 11.03 -22.22
C HIS A 307 -7.85 12.50 -22.53
N ILE A 308 -8.30 13.30 -21.56
CA ILE A 308 -8.45 14.75 -21.71
C ILE A 308 -7.09 15.38 -22.03
N ILE A 309 -6.04 15.05 -21.27
CA ILE A 309 -4.69 15.57 -21.51
C ILE A 309 -4.19 15.15 -22.88
N LYS A 310 -4.25 13.85 -23.21
CA LYS A 310 -3.86 13.33 -24.52
C LYS A 310 -4.58 14.03 -25.66
N ASN A 311 -5.89 14.24 -25.51
CA ASN A 311 -6.70 14.92 -26.51
C ASN A 311 -6.30 16.39 -26.62
N LEU A 312 -5.98 17.09 -25.52
CA LEU A 312 -5.60 18.51 -25.56
C LEU A 312 -4.19 18.76 -26.11
N MET A 313 -3.27 17.81 -25.97
CA MET A 313 -1.93 17.92 -26.55
C MET A 313 -1.99 18.03 -28.08
N GLU A 314 -1.23 18.97 -28.65
CA GLU A 314 -1.10 19.12 -30.10
C GLU A 314 -0.16 18.06 -30.68
N ASN A 315 0.91 17.73 -29.93
CA ASN A 315 1.85 16.66 -30.24
C ASN A 315 2.15 15.84 -28.98
N VAL A 316 1.99 14.52 -29.07
CA VAL A 316 2.21 13.58 -27.95
C VAL A 316 3.68 13.51 -27.52
N ALA A 317 4.61 13.89 -28.41
CA ALA A 317 6.04 13.93 -28.12
C ALA A 317 6.48 15.18 -27.34
N ASP A 318 5.61 16.19 -27.20
CA ASP A 318 5.96 17.41 -26.48
C ASP A 318 5.93 17.16 -24.97
N SER A 319 6.97 17.61 -24.28
CA SER A 319 7.02 17.56 -22.82
C SER A 319 5.97 18.50 -22.23
N CYS A 320 5.14 17.99 -21.33
CA CYS A 320 4.10 18.77 -20.68
C CYS A 320 4.20 18.68 -19.15
N ILE A 321 4.09 19.84 -18.49
CA ILE A 321 4.04 19.89 -17.02
C ILE A 321 2.58 19.84 -16.57
N VAL A 322 2.26 18.86 -15.73
CA VAL A 322 0.95 18.67 -15.12
C VAL A 322 1.06 18.91 -13.63
N ASN A 323 0.38 19.94 -13.12
CA ASN A 323 0.39 20.25 -11.70
C ASN A 323 -0.82 19.61 -11.01
N GLY A 324 -0.60 18.76 -10.03
CA GLY A 324 -1.65 18.25 -9.17
C GLY A 324 -1.82 19.10 -7.92
N LEU A 325 -3.06 19.49 -7.66
CA LEU A 325 -3.52 20.14 -6.43
C LEU A 325 -4.47 19.18 -5.72
N GLY A 326 -3.97 18.52 -4.67
CA GLY A 326 -4.74 17.48 -3.98
C GLY A 326 -5.03 16.24 -4.83
N ALA A 327 -4.40 16.09 -6.00
CA ALA A 327 -4.59 14.97 -6.92
C ALA A 327 -3.66 13.78 -6.60
N ASN A 328 -4.11 12.57 -6.91
CA ASN A 328 -3.33 11.34 -6.71
C ASN A 328 -2.30 11.20 -7.83
N LEU A 329 -1.14 11.82 -7.62
CA LEU A 329 -0.08 11.87 -8.62
C LEU A 329 0.47 10.49 -8.97
N LEU A 330 0.59 9.60 -7.98
CA LEU A 330 1.03 8.23 -8.23
C LEU A 330 0.06 7.51 -9.17
N LEU A 331 -1.26 7.64 -8.94
CA LEU A 331 -2.27 7.06 -9.83
C LEU A 331 -2.18 7.64 -11.25
N LEU A 332 -2.02 8.95 -11.40
CA LEU A 332 -1.82 9.59 -12.70
C LEU A 332 -0.59 9.06 -13.42
N THR A 333 0.55 8.95 -12.71
CA THR A 333 1.79 8.39 -13.26
C THR A 333 1.58 6.96 -13.73
N ARG A 334 0.95 6.10 -12.91
CA ARG A 334 0.67 4.71 -13.28
C ARG A 334 -0.29 4.58 -14.46
N LEU A 335 -1.26 5.47 -14.58
CA LEU A 335 -2.14 5.50 -15.75
C LEU A 335 -1.38 5.98 -16.99
N ASN A 336 -0.48 6.96 -16.87
CA ASN A 336 0.33 7.42 -17.99
C ASN A 336 1.28 6.35 -18.54
N GLU A 337 1.74 5.43 -17.69
CA GLU A 337 2.57 4.27 -18.08
C GLU A 337 1.82 3.25 -18.97
N LEU A 338 0.49 3.33 -19.07
CA LEU A 338 -0.27 2.47 -19.98
C LEU A 338 0.11 2.77 -21.44
N CYS A 339 0.21 1.72 -22.27
CA CYS A 339 0.61 1.83 -23.67
C CYS A 339 -0.31 2.76 -24.49
N GLU A 340 -1.57 2.92 -24.07
CA GLU A 340 -2.53 3.80 -24.73
C GLU A 340 -2.26 5.30 -24.51
N PHE A 341 -1.47 5.67 -23.49
CA PHE A 341 -1.09 7.06 -23.21
C PHE A 341 0.39 7.27 -23.49
N SER A 342 1.27 6.76 -22.62
CA SER A 342 2.74 6.89 -22.74
C SER A 342 3.19 8.30 -23.11
N LEU A 343 2.57 9.32 -22.47
CA LEU A 343 2.82 10.73 -22.75
C LEU A 343 4.08 11.19 -22.01
N GLN A 344 4.81 12.18 -22.56
CA GLN A 344 5.92 12.82 -21.85
C GLN A 344 5.38 13.86 -20.84
N LEU A 345 5.00 13.39 -19.65
CA LEU A 345 4.48 14.25 -18.58
C LEU A 345 5.47 14.38 -17.44
N ASP A 346 5.66 15.61 -16.99
CA ASP A 346 6.25 15.93 -15.70
C ASP A 346 5.13 16.25 -14.71
N ILE A 347 4.80 15.27 -13.85
CA ILE A 347 3.67 15.35 -12.92
C ILE A 347 4.20 15.78 -11.55
N ILE A 348 3.86 17.01 -11.16
CA ILE A 348 4.43 17.67 -9.97
C ILE A 348 3.32 18.06 -9.00
N GLU A 349 3.57 17.89 -7.70
CA GLU A 349 2.74 18.47 -6.65
C GLU A 349 3.11 19.94 -6.47
N LYS A 350 2.12 20.84 -6.58
CA LYS A 350 2.33 22.26 -6.29
C LYS A 350 1.29 22.73 -5.30
N SER A 351 1.74 23.52 -4.32
CA SER A 351 0.86 24.29 -3.42
C SER A 351 0.51 25.68 -3.97
N THR A 352 1.25 26.18 -4.98
CA THR A 352 1.05 27.50 -5.59
C THR A 352 1.25 27.46 -7.10
N ILE A 353 0.48 28.27 -7.84
CA ILE A 353 0.57 28.34 -9.30
C ILE A 353 1.58 29.40 -9.73
N THR A 354 2.49 29.03 -10.64
CA THR A 354 3.35 29.95 -11.38
C THR A 354 2.79 30.16 -12.79
N ASN A 355 3.06 31.32 -13.39
CA ASN A 355 2.53 31.71 -14.71
C ASN A 355 3.01 30.86 -15.90
N GLU A 356 3.81 29.82 -15.66
CA GLU A 356 4.51 29.05 -16.71
C GLU A 356 3.80 27.75 -17.10
N THR A 357 2.76 27.32 -16.35
CA THR A 357 2.18 25.98 -16.53
C THR A 357 0.81 25.97 -17.20
N GLU A 358 0.62 25.03 -18.13
CA GLU A 358 -0.59 24.92 -18.94
C GLU A 358 -1.66 23.99 -18.38
N TYR A 359 -1.32 22.97 -17.57
CA TYR A 359 -2.26 21.95 -17.09
C TYR A 359 -2.31 21.88 -15.56
N PHE A 360 -3.54 21.86 -15.03
CA PHE A 360 -3.83 21.68 -13.61
C PHE A 360 -4.84 20.56 -13.41
N ILE A 361 -4.58 19.69 -12.44
CA ILE A 361 -5.52 18.68 -11.98
C ILE A 361 -5.85 18.97 -10.52
N ILE A 362 -7.13 19.20 -10.23
CA ILE A 362 -7.63 19.52 -8.89
C ILE A 362 -8.52 18.35 -8.42
N ASP A 363 -8.29 17.89 -7.19
CA ASP A 363 -9.09 16.82 -6.59
C ASP A 363 -9.39 17.05 -5.11
N ASP A 364 -8.83 16.26 -4.18
CA ASP A 364 -9.08 16.37 -2.75
C ASP A 364 -8.21 17.47 -2.12
N ILE A 365 -8.74 18.69 -2.09
CA ILE A 365 -8.07 19.86 -1.48
C ILE A 365 -8.34 20.00 0.02
N THR A 366 -9.18 19.13 0.60
CA THR A 366 -9.63 19.27 2.00
C THR A 366 -8.51 19.06 3.03
N LYS A 367 -7.43 18.38 2.63
CA LYS A 367 -6.28 18.07 3.49
C LYS A 367 -5.24 19.18 3.58
N ASP A 368 -5.30 20.17 2.71
CA ASP A 368 -4.35 21.28 2.74
C ASP A 368 -5.00 22.48 3.43
N GLU A 369 -4.63 22.71 4.70
CA GLU A 369 -5.09 23.86 5.49
C GLU A 369 -4.78 25.20 4.79
N ASN A 370 -3.83 25.21 3.84
CA ASN A 370 -3.49 26.36 3.02
C ASN A 370 -4.27 26.43 1.69
N LEU A 371 -5.24 25.56 1.37
CA LEU A 371 -6.07 25.61 0.16
C LEU A 371 -7.56 25.53 0.52
N SER A 372 -8.15 26.67 0.90
CA SER A 372 -9.61 26.78 1.10
C SER A 372 -10.36 26.96 -0.24
N GLU A 373 -11.68 26.74 -0.26
CA GLU A 373 -12.55 27.00 -1.43
C GLU A 373 -12.34 28.42 -2.01
N ILE A 374 -12.13 29.41 -1.13
CA ILE A 374 -11.83 30.80 -1.49
C ILE A 374 -10.54 30.90 -2.34
N LYS A 375 -9.54 30.05 -2.06
CA LYS A 375 -8.27 30.03 -2.80
C LYS A 375 -8.41 29.40 -4.18
N VAL A 376 -9.27 28.39 -4.38
CA VAL A 376 -9.54 27.81 -5.71
C VAL A 376 -10.22 28.80 -6.64
N LYS A 377 -11.14 29.62 -6.13
CA LYS A 377 -11.74 30.70 -6.94
C LYS A 377 -10.68 31.70 -7.39
N THR A 378 -9.93 32.26 -6.44
CA THR A 378 -8.84 33.20 -6.73
C THR A 378 -7.82 32.58 -7.68
N LEU A 379 -7.62 31.26 -7.61
CA LEU A 379 -6.84 30.50 -8.57
C LEU A 379 -7.38 30.66 -10.00
N LEU A 380 -8.63 30.23 -10.23
CA LEU A 380 -9.23 30.16 -11.56
C LEU A 380 -9.35 31.52 -12.25
N GLU A 381 -9.55 32.59 -11.46
CA GLU A 381 -9.62 33.97 -11.95
C GLU A 381 -8.25 34.45 -12.46
N ASN A 382 -7.19 34.17 -11.71
CA ASN A 382 -5.83 34.63 -11.98
C ASN A 382 -5.05 33.74 -12.96
N LEU A 383 -5.61 32.60 -13.37
CA LEU A 383 -4.97 31.72 -14.34
C LEU A 383 -4.77 32.39 -15.72
N PRO A 384 -3.62 32.16 -16.39
CA PRO A 384 -3.42 32.55 -17.79
C PRO A 384 -4.50 31.98 -18.71
N ASP A 385 -4.82 32.66 -19.81
CA ASP A 385 -5.90 32.26 -20.73
C ASP A 385 -5.71 30.87 -21.35
N LYS A 386 -4.45 30.48 -21.57
CA LYS A 386 -4.06 29.17 -22.12
C LYS A 386 -4.17 28.01 -21.13
N SER A 387 -4.54 28.28 -19.88
CA SER A 387 -4.62 27.27 -18.82
C SER A 387 -5.76 26.28 -19.07
N LYS A 388 -5.49 25.03 -18.73
CA LYS A 388 -6.37 23.88 -18.88
C LYS A 388 -6.49 23.23 -17.50
N VAL A 389 -7.66 23.33 -16.89
CA VAL A 389 -7.89 22.84 -15.53
C VAL A 389 -8.87 21.68 -15.57
N ILE A 390 -8.52 20.57 -14.93
CA ILE A 390 -9.32 19.36 -14.83
C ILE A 390 -9.66 19.15 -13.36
N MET A 391 -10.94 19.10 -13.03
CA MET A 391 -11.44 18.93 -11.66
C MET A 391 -12.09 17.55 -11.54
N ILE A 392 -11.45 16.67 -10.76
CA ILE A 392 -11.84 15.26 -10.61
C ILE A 392 -13.00 15.10 -9.62
N ASN A 393 -13.04 15.91 -8.56
CA ASN A 393 -14.11 15.91 -7.57
C ASN A 393 -14.28 14.56 -6.85
N SER A 394 -13.19 13.86 -6.50
CA SER A 394 -13.21 12.47 -6.00
C SER A 394 -14.12 12.28 -4.78
N LYS A 395 -14.09 13.24 -3.85
CA LYS A 395 -14.95 13.32 -2.64
C LYS A 395 -16.38 13.78 -2.92
N GLN A 396 -16.67 14.18 -4.16
CA GLN A 396 -17.94 14.78 -4.57
C GLN A 396 -18.31 15.97 -3.69
N ASP A 397 -17.34 16.69 -3.13
CA ASP A 397 -17.58 17.85 -2.26
C ASP A 397 -17.80 19.13 -3.08
N PHE A 398 -17.53 19.08 -4.38
CA PHE A 398 -17.71 20.18 -5.31
C PHE A 398 -16.99 21.44 -4.82
N CYS A 399 -15.77 21.29 -4.31
CA CYS A 399 -14.96 22.36 -3.73
C CYS A 399 -14.67 23.54 -4.70
N PHE A 400 -15.04 23.41 -5.98
CA PHE A 400 -14.95 24.41 -7.06
C PHE A 400 -16.30 25.09 -7.37
N HIS A 401 -17.41 24.61 -6.83
CA HIS A 401 -18.72 25.25 -6.96
C HIS A 401 -18.89 26.34 -5.90
N ASP A 402 -18.73 27.59 -6.31
CA ASP A 402 -19.26 28.75 -5.59
C ASP A 402 -20.52 29.27 -6.30
N THR A 403 -21.58 29.49 -5.53
CA THR A 403 -22.92 29.89 -5.94
C THR A 403 -23.04 31.35 -6.37
N ILE A 404 -21.97 32.16 -6.27
CA ILE A 404 -22.07 33.63 -6.34
C ILE A 404 -21.64 34.21 -7.69
N ASP A 405 -20.78 33.54 -8.48
CA ASP A 405 -20.29 34.11 -9.76
C ASP A 405 -20.63 33.26 -10.99
N LYS A 406 -21.57 33.75 -11.81
CA LYS A 406 -21.99 33.14 -13.09
C LYS A 406 -20.89 33.13 -14.17
N THR A 407 -19.81 33.87 -13.99
CA THR A 407 -18.79 34.08 -15.04
C THR A 407 -17.87 32.87 -15.21
N ILE A 408 -17.46 32.20 -14.13
CA ILE A 408 -16.60 31.00 -14.17
C ILE A 408 -17.30 29.85 -14.90
N TRP A 409 -18.62 29.69 -14.70
CA TRP A 409 -19.42 28.62 -15.32
C TRP A 409 -19.43 28.64 -16.84
N LYS A 410 -19.29 29.82 -17.46
CA LYS A 410 -19.23 29.94 -18.93
C LYS A 410 -18.00 29.26 -19.54
N ASN A 411 -16.99 29.02 -18.71
CA ASN A 411 -15.73 28.42 -19.09
C ASN A 411 -15.60 26.96 -18.63
N ILE A 412 -16.65 26.40 -18.05
CA ILE A 412 -16.70 25.01 -17.58
C ILE A 412 -17.41 24.12 -18.60
N VAL A 413 -16.85 22.94 -18.84
CA VAL A 413 -17.44 21.84 -19.60
C VAL A 413 -17.58 20.65 -18.64
N ALA A 414 -18.78 20.09 -18.54
CA ALA A 414 -19.04 18.87 -17.78
C ALA A 414 -18.78 17.65 -18.66
N ILE A 415 -18.12 16.64 -18.10
CA ILE A 415 -17.72 15.42 -18.80
C ILE A 415 -18.29 14.23 -18.01
N PRO A 416 -19.53 13.80 -18.32
CA PRO A 416 -20.13 12.65 -17.68
C PRO A 416 -19.49 11.36 -18.18
N ILE A 417 -19.18 10.49 -17.24
CA ILE A 417 -18.67 9.14 -17.43
C ILE A 417 -19.84 8.20 -17.14
N LYS A 418 -20.45 7.71 -18.22
CA LYS A 418 -21.53 6.74 -18.14
C LYS A 418 -20.95 5.37 -17.85
N LYS A 419 -21.60 4.64 -16.94
CA LYS A 419 -21.23 3.28 -16.59
C LYS A 419 -22.39 2.36 -16.94
N LYS A 420 -22.10 1.32 -17.71
CA LYS A 420 -23.09 0.32 -18.12
C LYS A 420 -22.60 -1.06 -17.71
N LYS A 421 -23.46 -1.84 -17.05
CA LYS A 421 -23.18 -3.24 -16.80
C LYS A 421 -23.19 -4.02 -18.12
N ILE A 422 -22.14 -4.78 -18.39
CA ILE A 422 -21.98 -5.56 -19.63
C ILE A 422 -22.00 -7.08 -19.40
N LYS A 423 -21.69 -7.56 -18.19
CA LYS A 423 -21.84 -8.97 -17.82
C LYS A 423 -23.14 -9.19 -17.02
N PHE A 424 -23.90 -10.23 -17.36
CA PHE A 424 -25.10 -10.63 -16.61
C PHE A 424 -24.73 -11.48 -15.39
N ASP A 425 -25.45 -11.27 -14.28
CA ASP A 425 -25.59 -12.14 -13.10
C ASP A 425 -24.32 -12.82 -12.55
N SER A 426 -23.28 -12.04 -12.21
CA SER A 426 -22.31 -12.48 -11.19
C SER A 426 -22.78 -12.04 -9.81
N GLU A 427 -22.67 -12.93 -8.82
CA GLU A 427 -22.90 -12.59 -7.40
C GLU A 427 -21.89 -11.52 -6.92
N ASP A 428 -20.71 -11.45 -7.55
CA ASP A 428 -19.61 -10.54 -7.21
C ASP A 428 -19.60 -9.21 -7.98
N PHE A 429 -20.79 -8.63 -8.22
CA PHE A 429 -20.90 -7.33 -8.89
C PHE A 429 -20.98 -6.19 -7.86
N TYR A 430 -19.87 -5.49 -7.64
CA TYR A 430 -19.77 -4.42 -6.63
C TYR A 430 -19.56 -3.01 -7.22
N ALA A 431 -19.44 -2.89 -8.54
CA ALA A 431 -19.23 -1.60 -9.18
C ALA A 431 -20.50 -0.72 -9.13
N GLU A 432 -20.36 0.52 -8.68
CA GLU A 432 -21.45 1.50 -8.72
C GLU A 432 -21.71 1.96 -10.17
N LEU A 433 -22.97 1.87 -10.61
CA LEU A 433 -23.41 2.28 -11.96
C LEU A 433 -23.85 3.74 -12.05
N LYS A 434 -23.79 4.48 -10.94
CA LYS A 434 -24.05 5.93 -10.94
C LYS A 434 -23.05 6.61 -11.87
N GLU A 435 -23.58 7.51 -12.69
CA GLU A 435 -22.77 8.35 -13.57
C GLU A 435 -21.82 9.22 -12.73
N GLU A 436 -20.56 9.30 -13.15
CA GLU A 436 -19.56 10.18 -12.55
C GLU A 436 -19.36 11.40 -13.45
N VAL A 437 -18.92 12.53 -12.91
CA VAL A 437 -18.68 13.75 -13.70
C VAL A 437 -17.30 14.31 -13.38
N ILE A 438 -16.55 14.66 -14.43
CA ILE A 438 -15.35 15.50 -14.37
C ILE A 438 -15.72 16.88 -14.91
N TYR A 439 -15.12 17.93 -14.37
CA TYR A 439 -15.28 19.28 -14.88
C TYR A 439 -13.99 19.78 -15.50
N PHE A 440 -14.07 20.32 -16.71
CA PHE A 440 -12.95 20.94 -17.41
C PHE A 440 -13.16 22.44 -17.48
N TYR A 441 -12.16 23.23 -17.09
CA TYR A 441 -12.17 24.69 -17.19
C TYR A 441 -11.08 25.20 -18.12
N SER A 442 -11.46 26.08 -19.05
CA SER A 442 -10.52 26.87 -19.84
C SER A 442 -11.17 28.16 -20.35
N LYS A 443 -10.38 29.23 -20.44
CA LYS A 443 -10.82 30.51 -21.03
C LYS A 443 -10.84 30.46 -22.57
N GLU A 444 -10.11 29.53 -23.19
CA GLU A 444 -10.08 29.37 -24.65
C GLU A 444 -11.17 28.42 -25.17
N GLU A 445 -12.00 28.92 -26.08
CA GLU A 445 -13.12 28.16 -26.68
C GLU A 445 -12.64 26.92 -27.45
N LYS A 446 -11.49 26.99 -28.11
CA LYS A 446 -10.94 25.89 -28.90
C LYS A 446 -10.73 24.61 -28.06
N TYR A 447 -10.30 24.76 -26.80
CA TYR A 447 -10.08 23.61 -25.92
C TYR A 447 -11.40 23.06 -25.41
N LYS A 448 -12.37 23.94 -25.08
CA LYS A 448 -13.71 23.53 -24.67
C LYS A 448 -14.39 22.71 -25.77
N GLU A 449 -14.34 23.16 -27.02
CA GLU A 449 -14.90 22.43 -28.17
C GLU A 449 -14.21 21.08 -28.41
N LYS A 450 -12.88 21.01 -28.24
CA LYS A 450 -12.13 19.73 -28.36
C LYS A 450 -12.60 18.70 -27.32
N ILE A 451 -12.91 19.16 -26.11
CA ILE A 451 -13.40 18.31 -25.01
C ILE A 451 -14.88 17.95 -25.17
N LYS A 452 -15.74 18.89 -25.59
CA LYS A 452 -17.17 18.60 -25.85
C LYS A 452 -17.36 17.50 -26.90
N ASN A 453 -16.46 17.42 -27.88
CA ASN A 453 -16.52 16.43 -28.97
C ASN A 453 -15.72 15.15 -28.67
N MET A 454 -15.18 14.99 -27.46
CA MET A 454 -14.42 13.81 -27.07
C MET A 454 -15.31 12.57 -26.99
N ASN A 455 -14.82 11.44 -27.50
CA ASN A 455 -15.45 10.14 -27.37
C ASN A 455 -14.43 9.12 -26.85
N VAL A 456 -14.75 8.48 -25.72
CA VAL A 456 -13.92 7.45 -25.09
C VAL A 456 -14.82 6.32 -24.65
N THR A 457 -14.42 5.08 -24.88
CA THR A 457 -15.11 3.88 -24.35
C THR A 457 -14.06 2.90 -23.87
N LYS A 458 -14.31 2.24 -22.73
CA LYS A 458 -13.45 1.17 -22.20
C LYS A 458 -14.30 0.10 -21.53
N GLU A 459 -14.12 -1.13 -21.98
CA GLU A 459 -14.63 -2.32 -21.33
C GLU A 459 -13.68 -2.76 -20.20
N LEU A 460 -14.26 -3.04 -19.04
CA LEU A 460 -13.61 -3.47 -17.82
C LEU A 460 -14.16 -4.86 -17.47
N ASP A 461 -13.40 -5.88 -17.85
CA ASP A 461 -13.84 -7.28 -17.90
C ASP A 461 -14.07 -7.86 -16.50
N TYR A 462 -13.21 -7.52 -15.53
CA TYR A 462 -13.27 -8.06 -14.17
C TYR A 462 -14.33 -7.35 -13.32
N THR A 463 -14.46 -6.03 -13.44
CA THR A 463 -15.56 -5.28 -12.81
C THR A 463 -16.91 -5.49 -13.51
N GLY A 464 -16.91 -5.96 -14.76
CA GLY A 464 -18.11 -6.27 -15.53
C GLY A 464 -18.87 -5.05 -16.03
N ILE A 465 -18.19 -3.91 -16.19
CA ILE A 465 -18.77 -2.66 -16.68
C ILE A 465 -18.06 -2.14 -17.93
N GLU A 466 -18.77 -1.32 -18.70
CA GLU A 466 -18.22 -0.44 -19.71
C GLU A 466 -18.33 1.00 -19.20
N ILE A 467 -17.24 1.75 -19.30
CA ILE A 467 -17.25 3.20 -19.10
C ILE A 467 -17.23 3.91 -20.46
N SER A 468 -18.02 4.97 -20.59
CA SER A 468 -18.04 5.78 -21.81
C SER A 468 -18.21 7.27 -21.54
N VAL A 469 -17.55 8.06 -22.37
CA VAL A 469 -17.74 9.50 -22.50
C VAL A 469 -18.16 9.76 -23.94
N THR A 470 -19.30 10.40 -24.13
CA THR A 470 -19.86 10.70 -25.44
C THR A 470 -20.09 12.20 -25.59
N PRO A 471 -20.00 12.77 -26.81
CA PRO A 471 -20.30 14.17 -27.04
C PRO A 471 -21.70 14.55 -26.54
N MET A 472 -21.81 15.78 -26.02
CA MET A 472 -23.07 16.33 -25.51
C MET A 472 -23.46 17.59 -26.27
N THR A 473 -24.76 17.81 -26.43
CA THR A 473 -25.27 19.09 -26.92
C THR A 473 -25.05 20.20 -25.89
N ASP A 474 -25.07 21.47 -26.32
CA ASP A 474 -24.93 22.61 -25.40
C ASP A 474 -26.04 22.63 -24.33
N GLU A 475 -27.24 22.14 -24.65
CA GLU A 475 -28.33 22.01 -23.68
C GLU A 475 -28.03 20.93 -22.63
N GLN A 476 -27.53 19.77 -23.03
CA GLN A 476 -27.13 18.69 -22.13
C GLN A 476 -25.96 19.12 -21.22
N GLN A 477 -24.98 19.84 -21.78
CA GLN A 477 -23.89 20.46 -21.02
C GLN A 477 -24.43 21.39 -19.93
N ARG A 478 -25.36 22.27 -20.30
CA ARG A 478 -25.98 23.20 -19.34
C ARG A 478 -26.74 22.47 -18.23
N ILE A 479 -27.48 21.41 -18.56
CA ILE A 479 -28.18 20.59 -17.56
C ILE A 479 -27.18 19.96 -16.59
N LYS A 480 -26.11 19.34 -17.09
CA LYS A 480 -25.09 18.68 -16.24
C LYS A 480 -24.35 19.64 -15.31
N ILE A 481 -24.07 20.85 -15.79
CA ILE A 481 -23.49 21.91 -14.95
C ILE A 481 -24.47 22.32 -13.85
N LEU A 482 -25.77 22.47 -14.16
CA LEU A 482 -26.80 22.82 -13.17
C LEU A 482 -27.01 21.71 -12.13
N GLU A 483 -26.99 20.44 -12.56
CA GLU A 483 -27.02 19.28 -11.65
C GLU A 483 -25.85 19.33 -10.65
N GLY A 484 -24.63 19.59 -11.14
CA GLY A 484 -23.46 19.75 -10.26
C GLY A 484 -23.58 20.91 -9.29
N ILE A 485 -24.10 22.06 -9.74
CA ILE A 485 -24.35 23.23 -8.87
C ILE A 485 -25.38 22.87 -7.78
N LEU A 486 -26.43 22.15 -8.14
CA LEU A 486 -27.46 21.73 -7.19
C LEU A 486 -26.87 20.79 -6.14
N GLU A 487 -26.14 19.75 -6.56
CA GLU A 487 -25.53 18.78 -5.64
C GLU A 487 -24.52 19.44 -4.70
N ALA A 488 -23.70 20.36 -5.22
CA ALA A 488 -22.80 21.17 -4.40
C ALA A 488 -23.54 22.01 -3.35
N THR A 489 -24.63 22.66 -3.76
CA THR A 489 -25.44 23.50 -2.89
C THR A 489 -26.10 22.68 -1.78
N GLU A 490 -26.64 21.51 -2.12
CA GLU A 490 -27.26 20.58 -1.16
C GLU A 490 -26.25 20.08 -0.12
N LYS A 491 -25.05 19.65 -0.55
CA LYS A 491 -23.99 19.21 0.37
C LYS A 491 -23.55 20.31 1.33
N ARG A 492 -23.36 21.52 0.83
CA ARG A 492 -22.98 22.66 1.67
C ARG A 492 -24.07 23.01 2.69
N LEU A 493 -25.35 22.94 2.30
CA LEU A 493 -26.49 23.08 3.21
C LEU A 493 -26.49 22.03 4.32
N LEU A 494 -26.27 20.76 3.96
CA LEU A 494 -26.17 19.67 4.94
C LEU A 494 -25.01 19.89 5.92
N TYR A 495 -23.85 20.30 5.43
CA TYR A 495 -22.70 20.64 6.26
C TYR A 495 -23.02 21.74 7.28
N TYR A 496 -23.69 22.83 6.86
CA TYR A 496 -24.08 23.90 7.79
C TYR A 496 -25.11 23.41 8.82
N ILE A 497 -26.06 22.58 8.42
CA ILE A 497 -27.05 21.99 9.35
C ILE A 497 -26.34 21.15 10.42
N GLU A 498 -25.38 20.32 10.02
CA GLU A 498 -24.64 19.47 10.94
C GLU A 498 -23.75 20.29 11.89
N ARG A 499 -23.08 21.32 11.37
CA ARG A 499 -22.25 22.23 12.18
C ARG A 499 -23.09 23.01 13.19
N VAL A 500 -24.29 23.45 12.82
CA VAL A 500 -25.23 24.09 13.76
C VAL A 500 -25.66 23.11 14.85
N LYS A 501 -26.01 21.86 14.51
CA LYS A 501 -26.35 20.83 15.51
C LYS A 501 -25.21 20.57 16.49
N GLN A 502 -23.98 20.45 16.00
CA GLN A 502 -22.79 20.27 16.85
C GLN A 502 -22.59 21.47 17.80
N LEU A 503 -22.76 22.70 17.31
CA LEU A 503 -22.65 23.90 18.14
C LEU A 503 -23.76 23.98 19.20
N GLU A 504 -24.99 23.57 18.87
CA GLU A 504 -26.10 23.48 19.82
C GLU A 504 -25.88 22.40 20.89
N GLU A 505 -25.27 21.26 20.54
CA GLU A 505 -24.90 20.21 21.49
C GLU A 505 -23.77 20.65 22.43
N VAL A 506 -22.80 21.39 21.92
CA VAL A 506 -21.71 21.98 22.73
C VAL A 506 -22.24 23.07 23.66
N GLN A 507 -23.23 23.87 23.24
CA GLN A 507 -23.87 24.87 24.11
C GLN A 507 -24.80 24.27 25.18
N LYS A 508 -25.25 23.02 25.00
CA LYS A 508 -26.08 22.29 25.98
C LYS A 508 -25.27 21.51 27.02
N LYS A 509 -23.96 21.35 26.80
CA LYS A 509 -22.99 20.80 27.76
C LYS A 509 -22.33 21.93 28.54
#